data_AF-A0A3D3BSR6-F1
#
_entry.id   AF-A0A3D3BSR6-F1
#
_cell.length_a   1.000
_cell.length_b   1.000
_cell.length_c   1.000
_cell.angle_alpha   90.00
_cell.angle_beta   90.00
_cell.angle_gamma   90.00
#
_symmetry.space_group_name_H-M   'P 1'
#
loop_
_entity.id
_entity.type
_entity.pdbx_description
1 polymer ?
#
loop_
_entity_poly.entity_id
_entity_poly.type
_entity_poly.pdbx_seq_one_letter_code
_entity_poly.pdbx_strand_id
1 'polypeptide(L)'
;LGVGGIFIGPSDLSTAMGYTAPAAPEVEAAIQEVLAACLEHDVPCAITTNARTVQQRIEQGFRFVTVGVDSGLSAGASSALRLGREAAGQN
;
A
#
# COMPACT_ATOMS: atom_id res chain seq x y z
N LEU A 1 11.92 16.10 17.73
CA LEU A 1 11.26 15.87 16.43
C LEU A 1 11.01 14.36 16.34
N GLY A 2 9.80 13.90 16.61
CA GLY A 2 9.45 12.48 16.50
C GLY A 2 9.10 12.15 15.04
N VAL A 3 9.89 11.30 14.40
CA VAL A 3 9.61 10.67 13.10
C VAL A 3 8.52 9.62 13.35
N GLY A 4 7.37 9.66 12.67
CA GLY A 4 7.19 9.21 11.29
C GLY A 4 6.77 7.74 11.32
N GLY A 5 5.51 7.45 10.98
CA GLY A 5 4.98 6.08 10.96
C GLY A 5 5.49 5.27 9.76
N ILE A 6 5.30 3.96 9.81
CA ILE A 6 5.56 3.07 8.68
C ILE A 6 4.32 3.02 7.79
N PHE A 7 4.50 3.20 6.48
CA PHE A 7 3.43 3.02 5.50
C PHE A 7 3.73 1.84 4.59
N ILE A 8 2.81 0.89 4.53
CA ILE A 8 2.89 -0.30 3.68
C ILE A 8 2.02 -0.09 2.45
N GLY A 9 2.64 -0.13 1.27
CA GLY A 9 1.95 -0.25 -0.02
C GLY A 9 1.99 -1.70 -0.50
N PRO A 10 0.88 -2.46 -0.46
CA PRO A 10 0.90 -3.88 -0.83
C PRO A 10 1.42 -4.16 -2.25
N SER A 11 1.17 -3.25 -3.21
CA SER A 11 1.67 -3.40 -4.59
C SER A 11 3.17 -3.20 -4.74
N ASP A 12 3.73 -2.22 -4.03
CA ASP A 12 5.17 -1.98 -4.06
C ASP A 12 5.89 -3.12 -3.32
N LEU A 13 5.33 -3.56 -2.19
CA LEU A 13 5.84 -4.69 -1.42
C LEU A 13 5.82 -5.97 -2.23
N SER A 14 4.71 -6.28 -2.92
CA SER A 14 4.64 -7.47 -3.77
C SER A 14 5.67 -7.44 -4.88
N THR A 15 5.84 -6.28 -5.53
CA THR A 15 6.83 -6.08 -6.60
C THR A 15 8.26 -6.28 -6.07
N ALA A 16 8.59 -5.71 -4.92
CA ALA A 16 9.90 -5.86 -4.29
C ALA A 16 10.21 -7.31 -3.88
N MET A 17 9.17 -8.07 -3.51
CA MET A 17 9.25 -9.49 -3.15
C MET A 17 9.18 -10.44 -4.35
N GLY A 18 8.98 -9.92 -5.57
CA GLY A 18 8.91 -10.74 -6.80
C GLY A 18 7.54 -11.36 -7.10
N TYR A 19 6.47 -10.89 -6.44
CA TYR A 19 5.10 -11.35 -6.68
C TYR A 19 4.35 -10.43 -7.64
N THR A 20 3.56 -11.03 -8.53
CA THR A 20 2.75 -10.31 -9.54
C THR A 20 1.47 -9.70 -8.98
N ALA A 21 1.03 -10.13 -7.80
CA ALA A 21 -0.20 -9.68 -7.18
C ALA A 21 0.00 -9.38 -5.68
N PRO A 22 -0.56 -8.26 -5.17
CA PRO A 22 -0.54 -7.95 -3.73
C PRO A 22 -1.29 -8.95 -2.85
N ALA A 23 -2.15 -9.77 -3.44
CA ALA A 23 -2.97 -10.77 -2.74
C ALA A 23 -2.24 -12.11 -2.51
N ALA A 24 -0.96 -12.23 -2.88
CA ALA A 24 -0.18 -13.43 -2.61
C ALA A 24 -0.05 -13.68 -1.09
N PRO A 25 -0.20 -14.93 -0.60
CA PRO A 25 -0.12 -15.25 0.82
C PRO A 25 1.19 -14.79 1.48
N GLU A 26 2.29 -14.85 0.75
CA GLU A 26 3.61 -14.45 1.23
C GLU A 26 3.71 -12.93 1.43
N VAL A 27 3.03 -12.15 0.58
CA VAL A 27 2.94 -10.69 0.75
C VAL A 27 2.10 -10.37 1.98
N GLU A 28 1.00 -11.08 2.21
CA GLU A 28 0.21 -10.91 3.43
C GLU A 28 1.01 -11.27 4.69
N ALA A 29 1.79 -12.34 4.66
CA ALA A 29 2.67 -12.72 5.77
C ALA A 29 3.68 -11.60 6.10
N ALA A 30 4.32 -11.02 5.07
CA ALA A 30 5.23 -9.90 5.25
C ALA A 30 4.52 -8.64 5.79
N ILE A 31 3.29 -8.36 5.35
CA ILE A 31 2.48 -7.28 5.90
C ILE A 31 2.26 -7.48 7.41
N GLN A 32 1.92 -8.71 7.84
CA GLN A 32 1.71 -9.01 9.25
C GLN A 32 3.00 -8.96 10.06
N GLU A 33 4.14 -9.35 9.50
CA GLU A 33 5.45 -9.23 10.15
C GLU A 33 5.80 -7.76 10.44
N VAL A 34 5.63 -6.88 9.45
CA VAL A 34 5.86 -5.45 9.62
C VAL A 34 4.91 -4.85 10.65
N LEU A 35 3.63 -5.23 10.61
CA LEU A 35 2.65 -4.78 11.61
C LEU A 35 3.04 -5.22 13.02
N ALA A 36 3.45 -6.47 13.20
CA ALA A 36 3.88 -7.00 14.50
C ALA A 36 5.06 -6.18 15.06
N ALA A 37 6.07 -5.90 14.24
CA ALA A 37 7.20 -5.05 14.64
C ALA A 37 6.76 -3.61 14.99
N CYS A 38 5.81 -3.04 14.25
CA CYS A 38 5.26 -1.73 14.56
C CYS A 38 4.56 -1.69 15.92
N LEU A 39 3.78 -2.73 16.22
CA LEU A 39 3.08 -2.86 17.50
C LEU A 39 4.07 -3.07 18.67
N GLU A 40 5.11 -3.89 18.47
CA GLU A 40 6.15 -4.14 19.47
C GLU A 40 6.91 -2.88 19.86
N HIS A 41 7.17 -2.00 18.88
CA HIS A 41 7.97 -0.78 19.08
C HIS A 41 7.14 0.50 19.26
N ASP A 42 5.81 0.39 19.41
CA ASP A 42 4.88 1.53 19.50
C ASP A 42 5.03 2.53 18.33
N VAL A 43 5.26 2.01 17.13
CA VAL A 43 5.35 2.78 15.88
C VAL A 43 4.01 2.72 15.15
N PRO A 44 3.39 3.87 14.79
CA PRO A 44 2.16 3.85 14.00
C PRO A 44 2.37 3.20 12.64
N CYS A 45 1.61 2.15 12.35
CA CYS A 45 1.61 1.49 11.04
C CYS A 45 0.40 1.92 10.20
N ALA A 46 0.64 2.15 8.91
CA ALA A 46 -0.33 2.55 7.92
C ALA A 46 -0.34 1.58 6.74
N ILE A 47 -1.48 1.42 6.07
CA ILE A 47 -1.61 0.52 4.91
C ILE A 47 -2.64 1.01 3.89
N THR A 48 -2.36 0.79 2.59
CA THR A 48 -3.40 0.87 1.54
C THR A 48 -4.17 -0.45 1.44
N THR A 49 -5.49 -0.35 1.48
CA THR A 49 -6.41 -1.49 1.45
C THR A 49 -7.57 -1.22 0.49
N ASN A 50 -8.54 -2.13 0.44
CA ASN A 50 -9.79 -1.99 -0.30
C ASN A 50 -11.01 -2.04 0.63
N ALA A 51 -12.19 -1.71 0.08
CA ALA A 51 -13.44 -1.67 0.83
C ALA A 51 -13.80 -3.01 1.51
N ARG A 52 -13.33 -4.14 0.97
CA ARG A 52 -13.60 -5.49 1.51
C ARG A 52 -12.74 -5.83 2.73
N THR A 53 -11.58 -5.19 2.89
CA THR A 53 -10.58 -5.54 3.91
C THR A 53 -10.31 -4.42 4.92
N VAL A 54 -10.91 -3.24 4.74
CA VAL A 54 -10.73 -2.08 5.63
C VAL A 54 -11.01 -2.38 7.10
N GLN A 55 -12.12 -3.06 7.41
CA GLN A 55 -12.48 -3.39 8.79
C GLN A 55 -11.43 -4.32 9.41
N GLN A 56 -11.06 -5.36 8.69
CA GLN A 56 -10.03 -6.31 9.13
C GLN A 56 -8.68 -5.61 9.40
N ARG A 57 -8.26 -4.65 8.56
CA ARG A 57 -7.02 -3.89 8.79
C ARG A 57 -7.07 -3.05 10.06
N ILE A 58 -8.22 -2.44 10.36
CA ILE A 58 -8.40 -1.69 11.61
C ILE A 58 -8.31 -2.65 12.81
N GLU A 59 -8.99 -3.79 12.75
CA GLU A 59 -8.97 -4.81 13.80
C GLU A 59 -7.58 -5.40 14.05
N GLN A 60 -6.76 -5.52 13.00
CA GLN A 60 -5.36 -5.96 13.11
C GLN A 60 -4.47 -4.95 13.84
N GLY A 61 -4.86 -3.66 13.91
CA GLY A 61 -4.14 -2.63 14.67
C GLY A 61 -3.49 -1.54 13.82
N PHE A 62 -3.69 -1.54 12.50
CA PHE A 62 -3.24 -0.42 11.64
C PHE A 62 -3.89 0.89 12.10
N ARG A 63 -3.07 1.92 12.32
CA ARG A 63 -3.50 3.22 12.85
C ARG A 63 -4.01 4.16 11.75
N PHE A 64 -3.50 4.00 10.53
CA PHE A 64 -3.95 4.76 9.37
C PHE A 64 -4.24 3.81 8.22
N VAL A 65 -5.46 3.83 7.70
CA VAL A 65 -5.88 2.94 6.62
C VAL A 65 -6.37 3.78 5.46
N THR A 66 -5.71 3.67 4.32
CA THR A 66 -6.13 4.33 3.07
C THR A 66 -6.88 3.31 2.23
N VAL A 67 -8.08 3.66 1.76
CA VAL A 67 -8.82 2.82 0.81
C VAL A 67 -8.45 3.28 -0.59
N GLY A 68 -7.67 2.47 -1.29
CA GLY A 68 -7.36 2.70 -2.70
C GLY A 68 -8.60 2.53 -3.57
N VAL A 69 -8.64 3.21 -4.71
CA VAL A 69 -9.67 2.97 -5.72
C VAL A 69 -9.46 1.60 -6.35
N ASP A 70 -10.35 0.67 -6.04
CA ASP A 70 -10.40 -0.70 -6.60
C ASP A 70 -10.62 -0.74 -8.13
N SER A 71 -10.66 0.40 -8.82
CA SER A 71 -11.14 0.54 -10.20
C SER A 71 -10.08 0.98 -11.23
N GLY A 72 -8.79 0.95 -10.87
CA GLY A 72 -7.72 1.41 -11.74
C GLY A 72 -7.52 2.93 -11.68
N LEU A 73 -6.60 3.44 -12.52
CA LEU A 73 -6.34 4.87 -12.59
C LEU A 73 -7.62 5.61 -12.96
N SER A 74 -7.99 6.61 -12.16
CA SER A 74 -9.05 7.53 -12.57
C SER A 74 -8.74 8.11 -13.95
N ALA A 75 -9.75 8.53 -14.70
CA ALA A 75 -9.53 9.15 -16.00
C ALA A 75 -8.53 10.33 -15.90
N GLY A 76 -8.56 11.08 -14.79
CA GLY A 76 -7.61 12.13 -14.49
C GLY A 76 -6.18 11.63 -14.27
N ALA A 77 -5.99 10.59 -13.46
CA ALA A 77 -4.67 10.01 -13.20
C ALA A 77 -4.07 9.33 -14.44
N SER A 78 -4.90 8.66 -15.24
CA SER A 78 -4.52 8.11 -16.55
C SER A 78 -4.05 9.21 -17.51
N SER A 79 -4.78 10.33 -17.56
CA SER A 79 -4.41 11.47 -18.40
C SER A 79 -3.11 12.13 -17.93
N ALA A 80 -2.91 12.26 -16.62
CA ALA A 80 -1.68 12.82 -16.06
C ALA A 80 -0.45 11.94 -16.36
N LEU A 81 -0.59 10.61 -16.26
CA LEU A 81 0.48 9.68 -16.63
C LEU A 81 0.82 9.74 -18.12
N ARG A 82 -0.19 9.85 -19.00
CA ARG A 82 0.02 10.03 -20.44
C ARG A 82 0.84 11.30 -20.72
N LEU A 83 0.44 12.43 -20.14
CA LEU A 83 1.17 13.70 -20.27
C LEU A 83 2.62 13.58 -19.76
N GLY A 84 2.83 12.88 -18.64
CA GLY A 84 4.16 12.63 -18.09
C GLY A 84 5.05 11.80 -19.03
N ARG A 85 4.49 10.76 -19.67
CA ARG A 85 5.22 9.92 -20.63
C ARG A 85 5.58 10.68 -21.92
N GLU A 86 4.65 11.49 -22.41
CA GLU A 86 4.88 12.38 -23.56
C GLU A 86 5.98 13.40 -23.26
N ALA A 87 5.94 14.03 -22.08
CA ALA A 87 6.98 14.98 -21.65
C ALA A 87 8.34 14.33 -21.41
N ALA A 88 8.37 13.07 -20.99
CA ALA A 88 9.60 12.31 -20.77
C ALA A 88 10.18 11.67 -22.05
N GLY A 89 9.54 11.84 -23.21
CA GLY A 89 10.01 11.29 -24.49
C GLY A 89 9.93 9.75 -24.58
N GLN A 90 9.13 9.12 -23.74
CA GLN A 90 8.95 7.66 -23.71
C GLN A 90 7.69 7.28 -24.49
N ASN A 91 7.82 7.19 -25.82
CA ASN A 91 6.85 6.51 -26.69
C ASN A 91 7.12 5.02 -26.72
#